data_AF-A0A6G3WSD2-F1
#
_entry.id   AF-A0A6G3WSD2-F1
#
_cell.length_a   1.000
_cell.length_b   1.000
_cell.length_c   1.000
_cell.angle_alpha   90.00
_cell.angle_beta   90.00
_cell.angle_gamma   90.00
#
_symmetry.space_group_name_H-M   'P 1'
#
loop_
_entity.id
_entity.type
_entity.pdbx_description
1 polymer ?
#
loop_
_entity_poly.entity_id
_entity_poly.type
_entity_poly.pdbx_seq_one_letter_code
_entity_poly.pdbx_strand_id
1 'polypeptide(L)'
;HTLRMPVEALCEWLGDKHLLLVLDSAEHLRGPCSHLLAEILTTSRGLTVLVTSRQPLGTRGEYVVEVPPLPVDGAPDALQLFADRLRAADPRAGLDAP
;
A
#
# COMPACT_ATOMS: atom_id res chain seq x y z
N HIS A 1 18.45 -21.76 -17.24
CA HIS A 1 17.54 -21.79 -16.08
C HIS A 1 18.35 -21.33 -14.88
N THR A 2 18.13 -20.11 -14.39
CA THR A 2 19.02 -19.46 -13.42
C THR A 2 18.92 -20.17 -12.07
N LEU A 3 20.02 -20.77 -11.60
CA LEU A 3 20.14 -21.47 -10.31
C LEU A 3 20.27 -20.49 -9.11
N ARG A 4 19.62 -19.32 -9.18
CA ARG A 4 19.66 -18.33 -8.08
C ARG A 4 18.33 -18.33 -7.34
N MET A 5 18.39 -18.19 -6.03
CA MET A 5 17.18 -17.98 -5.24
C MET A 5 16.55 -16.64 -5.65
N PRO A 6 15.23 -16.55 -5.85
CA PRO A 6 14.58 -15.33 -6.35
C PRO A 6 14.91 -14.06 -5.55
N VAL A 7 15.11 -14.19 -4.23
CA VAL A 7 15.45 -13.08 -3.35
C VAL A 7 16.86 -12.55 -3.61
N GLU A 8 17.83 -13.42 -3.83
CA GLU A 8 19.21 -13.04 -4.16
C GLU A 8 19.24 -12.22 -5.46
N ALA A 9 18.51 -12.69 -6.47
CA ALA A 9 18.41 -11.98 -7.75
C ALA A 9 17.75 -10.60 -7.59
N LEU A 10 16.77 -10.48 -6.69
CA LEU A 10 16.10 -9.23 -6.41
C LEU A 10 17.02 -8.24 -5.66
N CYS A 11 17.74 -8.71 -4.63
CA CYS A 11 18.73 -7.92 -3.91
C CYS A 11 19.84 -7.39 -4.82
N GLU A 12 20.39 -8.24 -5.69
CA GLU A 12 21.41 -7.83 -6.65
C GLU A 12 20.88 -6.79 -7.64
N TRP A 13 19.66 -6.97 -8.14
CA TRP A 13 19.06 -6.03 -9.08
C TRP A 13 18.72 -4.69 -8.42
N LEU A 14 18.30 -4.68 -7.15
CA LEU A 14 17.90 -3.47 -6.42
C LEU A 14 19.08 -2.71 -5.79
N GLY A 15 20.22 -3.37 -5.55
CA GLY A 15 21.31 -2.86 -4.73
C GLY A 15 21.85 -1.47 -5.13
N ASP A 16 21.88 -1.17 -6.43
CA ASP A 16 22.39 0.10 -6.99
C ASP A 16 21.29 1.10 -7.39
N LYS A 17 20.02 0.78 -7.13
CA LYS A 17 18.88 1.55 -7.62
C LYS A 17 18.28 2.46 -6.55
N HIS A 18 17.78 3.60 -7.00
CA HIS A 18 16.94 4.49 -6.22
C HIS A 18 15.50 4.37 -6.71
N LEU A 19 14.68 3.62 -5.98
CA LEU A 19 13.32 3.25 -6.41
C LEU A 19 12.33 3.32 -5.26
N LEU A 20 11.06 3.48 -5.61
CA LEU A 20 9.92 3.25 -4.74
C LEU A 20 9.26 1.92 -5.11
N LEU A 21 9.25 0.96 -4.17
CA LEU A 21 8.48 -0.27 -4.28
C LEU A 21 7.15 -0.10 -3.53
N VAL A 22 6.04 -0.24 -4.26
CA VAL A 22 4.70 -0.22 -3.66
C VAL A 22 4.17 -1.65 -3.54
N LEU A 23 3.85 -2.07 -2.32
CA LEU A 23 3.16 -3.32 -2.05
C LEU A 23 1.72 -3.01 -1.67
N ASP A 24 0.79 -3.36 -2.55
CA ASP A 24 -0.62 -3.13 -2.32
C ASP A 24 -1.29 -4.34 -1.65
N SER A 25 -2.18 -4.10 -0.69
CA SER A 25 -3.03 -5.12 -0.05
C SER A 25 -2.24 -6.29 0.59
N ALA A 26 -1.18 -5.95 1.33
CA ALA A 26 -0.24 -6.92 1.89
C ALA A 26 -0.78 -7.71 3.11
N GLU A 27 -2.03 -7.52 3.53
CA GLU A 27 -2.57 -8.15 4.74
C GLU A 27 -2.54 -9.69 4.72
N HIS A 28 -2.71 -10.29 3.53
CA HIS A 28 -2.70 -11.75 3.36
C HIS A 28 -1.29 -12.35 3.39
N LEU A 29 -0.27 -11.53 3.11
CA LEU A 29 1.13 -11.94 2.99
C LEU A 29 2.03 -11.22 4.00
N ARG A 30 1.47 -10.70 5.09
CA ARG A 30 2.18 -9.88 6.06
C ARG A 30 3.50 -10.51 6.53
N GLY A 31 3.48 -11.78 6.97
CA GLY A 31 4.68 -12.49 7.41
C GLY A 31 5.73 -12.60 6.31
N PRO A 32 5.41 -13.27 5.17
CA PRO A 32 6.32 -13.38 4.03
C PRO A 32 6.87 -12.04 3.53
N CYS A 33 6.03 -10.99 3.45
CA CYS A 33 6.44 -9.65 3.04
C CYS A 33 7.41 -9.02 4.04
N SER A 34 7.16 -9.15 5.34
CA SER A 34 8.07 -8.64 6.38
C SER A 34 9.45 -9.28 6.28
N HIS A 35 9.52 -10.60 6.10
CA HIS A 35 10.78 -11.32 5.92
C HIS A 35 11.53 -10.89 4.66
N LEU A 36 10.83 -10.82 3.52
CA LEU A 36 11.42 -10.41 2.25
C LEU A 36 11.98 -8.97 2.31
N LEU A 37 11.20 -8.04 2.87
CA LEU A 37 11.60 -6.65 2.98
C LEU A 37 12.77 -6.46 3.95
N ALA A 38 12.83 -7.23 5.04
CA ALA A 38 13.98 -7.22 5.93
C ALA A 38 15.29 -7.58 5.20
N GLU A 39 15.24 -8.53 4.25
CA GLU A 39 16.41 -8.94 3.47
C GLU A 39 16.79 -7.88 2.41
N ILE A 40 15.83 -7.41 1.62
CA ILE A 40 16.08 -6.47 0.53
C ILE A 40 16.53 -5.09 1.07
N LEU A 41 15.91 -4.59 2.13
CA LEU A 41 16.25 -3.27 2.69
C LEU A 41 17.66 -3.23 3.28
N THR A 42 18.24 -4.37 3.65
CA THR A 42 19.64 -4.41 4.14
C THR A 42 20.66 -4.24 3.01
N THR A 43 20.31 -4.67 1.79
CA THR A 43 21.22 -4.66 0.63
C THR A 43 20.99 -3.48 -0.30
N SER A 44 19.78 -2.89 -0.30
CA SER A 44 19.34 -1.88 -1.26
C SER A 44 19.17 -0.51 -0.62
N ARG A 45 20.26 0.25 -0.49
CA ARG A 45 20.28 1.54 0.24
C ARG A 45 19.42 2.64 -0.39
N GLY A 46 19.15 2.57 -1.69
CA GLY A 46 18.32 3.54 -2.40
C GLY A 46 16.84 3.17 -2.45
N LEU A 47 16.44 2.04 -1.88
CA LEU A 47 15.06 1.55 -1.94
C LEU A 47 14.19 2.20 -0.86
N THR A 48 13.08 2.78 -1.28
CA THR A 48 11.96 3.16 -0.41
C THR A 48 10.81 2.20 -0.64
N VAL A 49 10.10 1.82 0.43
CA VAL A 49 8.99 0.88 0.35
C VAL A 49 7.74 1.53 0.94
N LEU A 50 6.65 1.51 0.18
CA LEU A 50 5.31 1.88 0.64
C LEU A 50 4.45 0.63 0.64
N VAL A 51 3.89 0.29 1.79
CA VAL A 51 3.00 -0.86 1.95
C VAL A 51 1.61 -0.36 2.32
N THR A 52 0.59 -0.79 1.57
CA THR A 52 -0.80 -0.66 2.01
C THR A 52 -1.24 -1.99 2.61
N SER A 53 -1.84 -1.94 3.79
CA SER A 53 -2.29 -3.11 4.54
C SER A 53 -3.31 -2.69 5.58
N ARG A 54 -4.15 -3.63 6.01
CA ARG A 54 -5.11 -3.42 7.12
C ARG A 54 -4.45 -3.51 8.50
N GLN A 55 -3.20 -3.96 8.58
CA GLN A 55 -2.43 -4.12 9.80
C GLN A 55 -0.96 -3.75 9.55
N PRO A 56 -0.24 -3.18 10.53
CA PRO A 56 1.20 -2.97 10.43
C PRO A 56 1.95 -4.25 10.04
N LEU A 57 2.99 -4.12 9.23
CA LEU A 57 3.80 -5.24 8.75
C LEU A 57 4.68 -5.83 9.86
N GLY A 58 5.03 -5.02 10.86
CA GLY A 58 5.88 -5.40 11.99
C GLY A 58 7.37 -5.48 11.64
N THR A 59 7.81 -4.71 10.64
CA THR A 59 9.22 -4.69 10.19
C THR A 59 10.02 -3.64 10.96
N ARG A 60 11.31 -3.89 11.20
CA ARG A 60 12.19 -2.90 11.83
C ARG A 60 12.28 -1.64 10.97
N GLY A 61 12.08 -0.47 11.58
CA GLY A 61 12.11 0.81 10.88
C GLY A 61 10.82 1.14 10.12
N GLU A 62 9.75 0.34 10.31
CA GLU A 62 8.43 0.65 9.77
C GLU A 62 7.89 1.97 10.35
N TYR A 63 7.42 2.83 9.46
CA TYR A 63 6.67 4.03 9.81
C TYR A 63 5.21 3.82 9.39
N VAL A 64 4.32 3.74 10.37
CA VAL A 64 2.89 3.49 10.15
C VAL A 64 2.17 4.82 9.99
N VAL A 65 1.45 4.97 8.87
CA VAL A 65 0.52 6.08 8.63
C VAL A 65 -0.88 5.52 8.67
N GLU A 66 -1.64 5.83 9.72
CA GLU A 66 -3.06 5.49 9.78
C GLU A 66 -3.84 6.41 8.85
N VAL A 67 -4.66 5.81 7.98
CA VAL A 67 -5.57 6.55 7.10
C VAL A 67 -6.93 6.63 7.81
N PRO A 68 -7.32 7.79 8.35
CA PRO A 68 -8.61 7.93 9.01
C PRO A 68 -9.76 7.80 7.99
N PRO A 69 -10.97 7.44 8.45
CA PRO A 69 -12.14 7.52 7.59
C PRO A 69 -12.34 8.95 7.10
N LEU A 70 -13.00 9.10 5.93
CA LEU A 70 -13.39 10.42 5.45
C LEU A 70 -14.32 11.09 6.46
N PRO A 71 -14.15 12.41 6.71
CA PRO A 71 -15.01 13.13 7.63
C PRO A 71 -16.45 13.13 7.12
N VAL A 72 -17.38 13.00 8.08
CA VAL A 72 -18.83 13.14 7.84
C VAL A 72 -19.35 14.49 8.32
N ASP A 73 -18.67 15.09 9.29
CA ASP A 73 -19.02 16.38 9.88
C ASP A 73 -18.13 17.50 9.31
N GLY A 74 -18.71 18.67 9.05
CA GLY A 74 -17.98 19.90 8.66
C GLY A 74 -17.45 19.95 7.23
N ALA A 75 -17.19 18.80 6.60
CA ALA A 75 -16.89 18.66 5.17
C ALA A 75 -17.52 17.35 4.67
N PRO A 76 -18.48 17.39 3.72
CA PRO A 76 -19.26 16.21 3.32
C PRO A 76 -18.48 15.29 2.37
N ASP A 77 -17.16 15.15 2.51
CA ASP A 77 -16.31 14.40 1.57
C ASP A 77 -16.76 12.95 1.43
N ALA A 78 -17.18 12.32 2.53
CA ALA A 78 -17.76 10.98 2.51
C ALA A 78 -19.07 10.92 1.70
N LEU A 79 -19.97 11.90 1.90
CA LEU A 79 -21.24 12.00 1.17
C LEU A 79 -21.02 12.33 -0.31
N GLN A 80 -20.06 13.19 -0.60
CA GLN A 80 -19.67 13.58 -1.95
C GLN A 80 -19.10 12.37 -2.70
N LEU A 81 -18.16 11.64 -2.08
CA LEU A 81 -17.63 10.40 -2.65
C LEU A 81 -18.75 9.38 -2.89
N PHE A 82 -19.69 9.23 -1.97
CA PHE A 82 -20.84 8.35 -2.16
C PHE A 82 -21.71 8.78 -3.35
N ALA A 83 -22.06 10.07 -3.44
CA ALA A 83 -22.82 10.63 -4.55
C ALA A 83 -22.12 10.41 -5.90
N ASP A 84 -20.81 10.60 -5.94
CA ASP A 84 -20.01 10.42 -7.16
C ASP A 84 -19.96 8.95 -7.58
N ARG A 85 -19.79 8.02 -6.63
CA ARG A 85 -19.83 6.57 -6.91
C ARG A 85 -21.21 6.10 -7.32
N LEU A 86 -22.26 6.65 -6.71
CA LEU A 86 -23.65 6.38 -7.07
C LEU A 86 -23.91 6.78 -8.52
N ARG A 87 -23.53 8.00 -8.92
CA ARG A 87 -23.68 8.48 -10.31
C ARG A 87 -22.81 7.71 -11.31
N ALA A 88 -21.62 7.27 -10.90
CA ALA A 88 -20.76 6.45 -11.74
C ALA A 88 -21.35 5.06 -12.01
N ALA A 89 -22.11 4.51 -11.05
CA ALA A 89 -22.82 3.24 -11.19
C ALA A 89 -24.15 3.39 -11.96
N ASP A 90 -24.90 4.45 -11.71
CA ASP A 90 -26.13 4.83 -12.42
C ASP A 90 -26.24 6.37 -12.57
N PRO A 91 -26.10 6.92 -13.78
CA PRO A 91 -26.20 8.36 -14.02
C PRO A 91 -27.55 8.99 -13.65
N ARG A 92 -28.61 8.19 -13.48
CA ARG A 92 -29.95 8.66 -13.10
C ARG A 92 -30.17 8.65 -11.59
N ALA A 93 -29.27 8.04 -10.83
CA ALA A 93 -29.41 7.97 -9.39
C ALA A 93 -29.16 9.35 -8.74
N GLY A 94 -30.09 9.74 -7.87
CA GLY A 94 -30.04 10.96 -7.07
C GLY A 94 -30.00 10.63 -5.58
N LEU A 95 -29.43 11.54 -4.79
CA LEU A 95 -29.60 11.54 -3.35
C LEU A 95 -30.75 12.48 -3.03
N ASP A 96 -31.75 12.00 -2.29
CA ASP A 96 -32.75 12.88 -1.71
C ASP A 96 -32.08 13.79 -0.67
N ALA A 97 -32.55 15.03 -0.56
CA ALA A 97 -32.14 15.87 0.56
C ALA A 97 -32.55 15.19 1.88
N PRO A 98 -31.72 15.28 2.93
CA PRO A 98 -32.07 14.73 4.24
C PRO A 98 -33.38 15.33 4.78
#